data_AF-A0A2A4PGV4-F1
#
_entry.id   AF-A0A2A4PGV4-F1
#
_cell.length_a   1.000
_cell.length_b   1.000
_cell.length_c   1.000
_cell.angle_alpha   90.00
_cell.angle_beta   90.00
_cell.angle_gamma   90.00
#
_symmetry.space_group_name_H-M   'P 1'
#
loop_
_entity.id
_entity.type
_entity.pdbx_description
1 polymer ?
#
loop_
_entity_poly.entity_id
_entity_poly.type
_entity_poly.pdbx_seq_one_letter_code
_entity_poly.pdbx_strand_id
1 'polypeptide(L)' 'MSLSIATNSQLDAFLTEFSEWSIENDKLHREFIFANFVEAFGFMTKAAILAEKANHHPEWFNVYKK' A
#
# COMPACT_ATOMS: atom_id res chain seq x y z
N MET A 1 0.21 1.33 22.55
CA MET A 1 -0.91 1.89 21.75
C MET A 1 -1.75 0.72 21.29
N SER A 2 -3.06 0.76 21.51
CA SER A 2 -3.99 -0.21 20.92
C SER A 2 -4.27 0.19 19.48
N LEU A 3 -4.16 -0.74 18.54
CA LEU A 3 -4.61 -0.52 17.17
C LEU A 3 -6.14 -0.55 17.15
N SER A 4 -6.74 0.40 16.44
CA SER A 4 -8.19 0.46 16.18
C SER A 4 -8.43 0.66 14.69
N ILE A 5 -9.53 0.12 14.18
CA ILE A 5 -9.94 0.31 12.79
C ILE A 5 -10.22 1.80 12.54
N ALA A 6 -9.81 2.30 11.38
CA ALA A 6 -10.06 3.68 10.98
C ALA A 6 -11.56 3.94 10.81
N THR A 7 -12.01 5.12 11.22
CA THR A 7 -13.39 5.58 11.00
C THR A 7 -13.60 6.01 9.54
N ASN A 8 -14.85 6.02 9.07
CA ASN A 8 -15.18 6.49 7.72
C ASN A 8 -14.66 7.90 7.45
N SER A 9 -14.77 8.82 8.42
CA SER A 9 -14.25 10.18 8.26
C SER A 9 -12.72 10.23 8.10
N GLN A 10 -11.98 9.32 8.74
CA GLN A 10 -10.53 9.22 8.55
C GLN A 10 -10.18 8.63 7.19
N LEU A 11 -10.93 7.63 6.75
CA LEU A 11 -10.77 7.04 5.41
C LEU A 11 -11.09 8.06 4.32
N ASP A 12 -12.18 8.82 4.44
CA ASP A 12 -12.59 9.84 3.47
C ASP A 12 -11.54 10.95 3.35
N ALA A 13 -10.98 11.40 4.49
CA ALA A 13 -9.89 12.37 4.50
C ALA A 13 -8.64 11.81 3.79
N PHE A 14 -8.27 10.57 4.08
CA PHE A 14 -7.13 9.90 3.45
C PHE A 14 -7.32 9.75 1.94
N LEU A 15 -8.49 9.31 1.49
CA LEU A 15 -8.79 9.09 0.06
C LEU A 15 -8.93 10.41 -0.70
N THR A 16 -9.32 11.49 -0.03
CA THR A 16 -9.31 12.85 -0.60
C THR A 16 -7.89 13.33 -0.85
N GLU A 17 -6.96 13.05 0.05
CA GLU A 17 -5.55 13.44 -0.08
C GLU A 17 -4.80 12.52 -1.07
N PHE A 18 -5.10 11.23 -1.08
CA PHE A 18 -4.40 10.21 -1.86
C PHE A 18 -5.34 9.51 -2.84
N SER A 19 -5.68 10.22 -3.91
CA SER A 19 -6.66 9.77 -4.92
C SER A 19 -6.33 8.47 -5.66
N GLU A 20 -5.07 8.01 -5.63
CA GLU A 20 -4.66 6.75 -6.26
C GLU A 20 -4.91 5.52 -5.38
N TRP A 21 -5.32 5.72 -4.13
CA TRP A 21 -5.78 4.66 -3.26
C TRP A 21 -7.30 4.49 -3.36
N SER A 22 -7.74 3.28 -3.08
CA SER A 22 -9.16 2.92 -3.02
C SER A 22 -9.39 1.91 -1.89
N ILE A 23 -10.67 1.64 -1.59
CA ILE A 23 -11.04 0.58 -0.64
C ILE A 23 -11.50 -0.64 -1.42
N GLU A 24 -10.85 -1.76 -1.19
CA GLU A 24 -11.20 -3.06 -1.73
C GLU A 24 -11.23 -4.08 -0.59
N ASN A 25 -12.36 -4.79 -0.43
CA ASN A 25 -12.56 -5.78 0.64
C ASN A 25 -12.17 -5.27 2.03
N ASP A 26 -12.63 -4.06 2.38
CA ASP A 26 -12.34 -3.37 3.65
C ASP A 26 -10.85 -3.07 3.91
N LYS A 27 -10.01 -3.07 2.88
CA LYS A 27 -8.58 -2.71 2.95
C LYS A 27 -8.25 -1.59 1.96
N LEU A 28 -7.22 -0.82 2.28
CA LEU A 28 -6.63 0.14 1.34
C LEU A 28 -5.89 -0.61 0.22
N HIS A 29 -6.20 -0.28 -1.03
CA HIS A 29 -5.58 -0.86 -2.22
C HIS A 29 -5.07 0.23 -3.17
N ARG A 30 -3.91 -0.02 -3.77
CA ARG A 30 -3.30 0.83 -4.80
C ARG A 30 -2.49 0.00 -5.77
N GLU A 31 -2.64 0.28 -7.06
CA GLU A 31 -1.80 -0.29 -8.11
C GLU A 31 -0.62 0.62 -8.43
N PHE A 32 0.55 0.03 -8.67
CA PHE A 32 1.74 0.74 -9.12
C PHE A 32 2.18 0.17 -10.46
N ILE A 33 2.59 1.04 -11.39
CA ILE A 33 3.13 0.63 -12.69
C ILE A 33 4.49 1.31 -12.87
N PHE A 34 5.54 0.50 -13.01
CA PHE A 34 6.91 0.94 -13.18
C PHE A 34 7.35 0.84 -14.65
N ALA A 35 8.56 1.31 -14.99
CA ALA A 35 9.07 1.18 -16.36
C ALA A 35 9.40 -0.29 -16.70
N ASN A 36 9.90 -1.06 -15.73
CA ASN A 36 10.35 -2.44 -15.89
C ASN A 36 10.32 -3.20 -14.55
N PHE A 37 10.64 -4.50 -14.59
CA PHE A 37 10.67 -5.35 -13.40
C PHE A 37 11.73 -4.96 -12.36
N VAL A 38 12.90 -4.47 -12.79
CA VAL A 38 13.97 -4.09 -11.86
C VAL A 38 13.54 -2.93 -10.98
N GLU A 39 12.86 -1.94 -11.56
CA GLU A 39 12.29 -0.81 -10.80
C GLU A 39 11.18 -1.26 -9.85
N ALA A 40 10.25 -2.11 -10.31
CA ALA A 40 9.19 -2.65 -9.48
C ALA A 40 9.73 -3.42 -8.27
N PHE A 41 10.69 -4.33 -8.51
CA PHE A 41 11.28 -5.13 -7.45
C PHE A 41 12.16 -4.29 -6.51
N GLY A 42 12.80 -3.23 -7.02
CA GLY A 42 13.51 -2.25 -6.21
C GLY A 42 12.58 -1.47 -5.27
N PHE A 43 11.38 -1.10 -5.74
CA PHE A 43 10.34 -0.53 -4.89
C PHE A 43 9.88 -1.53 -3.82
N MET A 44 9.58 -2.77 -4.21
CA MET A 44 9.17 -3.82 -3.28
C MET A 44 10.22 -4.06 -2.18
N THR A 45 11.50 -4.14 -2.54
CA THR A 45 12.58 -4.34 -1.57
C THR A 45 12.64 -3.21 -0.53
N LYS A 46 12.50 -1.95 -0.95
CA LYS A 46 12.46 -0.80 -0.03
C LYS A 46 11.24 -0.85 0.88
N ALA A 47 10.07 -1.17 0.33
CA ALA A 47 8.83 -1.31 1.09
C ALA A 47 8.92 -2.43 2.13
N ALA A 48 9.54 -3.58 1.78
CA ALA A 48 9.70 -4.72 2.68
C ALA A 48 10.53 -4.38 3.94
N ILE A 49 11.59 -3.56 3.80
CA ILE A 49 12.40 -3.09 4.94
C ILE A 49 11.56 -2.24 5.89
N LEU A 50 10.72 -1.36 5.35
CA LEU A 50 9.84 -0.50 6.15
C LEU A 50 8.72 -1.30 6.82
N ALA A 51 8.12 -2.25 6.09
CA ALA A 51 7.09 -3.15 6.59
C ALA A 51 7.61 -3.99 7.78
N GLU A 52 8.82 -4.53 7.67
CA GLU A 52 9.46 -5.30 8.74
C GLU A 52 9.72 -4.44 9.98
N LYS A 53 10.28 -3.23 9.79
CA LYS A 53 10.49 -2.30 10.90
C LYS A 53 9.18 -1.90 11.60
N ALA A 54 8.09 -1.82 10.85
CA ALA A 54 6.76 -1.52 11.37
C ALA A 54 6.05 -2.75 11.96
N ASN A 55 6.58 -3.96 11.77
CA ASN A 55 5.89 -5.22 12.04
C ASN A 55 4.47 -5.24 11.43
N HIS A 56 4.37 -4.75 10.19
CA HIS A 56 3.10 -4.62 9.46
C HIS A 56 3.35 -4.88 7.96
N HIS A 57 2.95 -6.07 7.50
CA HIS A 57 3.28 -6.55 6.17
C HIS A 57 2.11 -6.36 5.20
N PRO A 58 2.37 -5.95 3.95
CA PRO A 58 1.33 -5.83 2.94
C PRO A 58 0.94 -7.19 2.36
N GLU A 59 -0.27 -7.25 1.81
CA GLU A 59 -0.64 -8.22 0.79
C GLU A 59 -0.44 -7.56 -0.57
N TRP A 60 0.36 -8.15 -1.47
CA TRP A 60 0.59 -7.61 -2.80
C TRP A 60 0.75 -8.71 -3.85
N PHE A 61 0.64 -8.31 -5.11
CA PHE A 61 0.82 -9.17 -6.27
C PHE A 61 1.66 -8.41 -7.30
N ASN A 62 2.69 -9.05 -7.85
CA ASN A 62 3.59 -8.45 -8.83
C ASN A 62 3.74 -9.33 -10.07
N VAL A 63 3.54 -8.74 -11.25
CA VAL A 63 3.78 -9.33 -12.57
C VAL A 63 4.57 -8.34 -13.41
N TYR A 64 5.88 -8.60 -13.53
CA TYR A 64 6.82 -7.73 -14.26
C TYR A 64 6.82 -6.29 -13.70
N LYS A 65 6.18 -5.35 -14.38
CA LYS A 65 6.20 -3.92 -14.01
C LYS A 65 4.98 -3.47 -13.21
N LYS A 66 4.01 -4.35 -12.97
CA LYS A 66 2.79 -4.12 -12.19
C LYS A 66 2.90 -4.86 -10.87
#